data_AF-A0A949Y6R1-F1
#
_entry.id   AF-A0A949Y6R1-F1
#
_cell.length_a   1.000
_cell.length_b   1.000
_cell.length_c   1.000
_cell.angle_alpha   90.00
_cell.angle_beta   90.00
_cell.angle_gamma   90.00
#
_symmetry.space_group_name_H-M   'P 1'
#
loop_
_entity.id
_entity.type
_entity.pdbx_description
1 polymer ?
#
loop_
_entity_poly.entity_id
_entity_poly.type
_entity_poly.pdbx_seq_one_letter_code
_entity_poly.pdbx_strand_id
1 'polypeptide(L)'
;MHLPHRFALCCLISIETLGLVRATPPDFGPNVMIFDPSMSTSQILTTVDAIASQQISNQFGTQRYALLFLPGTYGSTGTPLTFQVGYYTAVAGLGSSPNDVVVNGSIDVYNQCGSSGCVALTNFWRSLSNLNINVINSSACNTAEFWAVSQAAPMRRVHVNGVTTLMDYCTSPSYASGGFISDSEFDDTVTNGSQQQWLVRNSQLDGWSNGVWNQVFSGAVGAPAQSFPSANQYTTLATSPVTREEPFLYVDSAGNFKVFVPALQRNSSGTTWGSGPAPGSSIPITDFFIAKPTDSAATINLALALGKNLILTPGIYSLAEPIFVLWPDTVVLGLGFPTLVPQRGNASMIVANVPGVKLSGIIFDAGPLNSPVLLQMGLLPIHLGSNPNDPTLIQDVFFRIGGATAGKATISLVVNSDNVILDDIWAWRADHGTGVGWTDNTADTGVIVNGNNVTAYGLFVEHYQKYEVVCNGNGGTEIFFQNEMPYDPPSQAAWTEAPGVDGWAAFKVANNVTIFKGYGMGSYSFFNQGVT
;
A
#
# COMPACT_ATOMS: atom_id res chain seq x y z
N MET A 1 -33.06 14.17 -80.10
CA MET A 1 -33.28 14.78 -78.78
C MET A 1 -32.78 13.78 -77.75
N HIS A 2 -31.64 14.10 -77.13
CA HIS A 2 -30.88 13.26 -76.20
C HIS A 2 -31.43 13.33 -74.78
N LEU A 3 -31.35 12.19 -74.05
CA LEU A 3 -30.67 11.92 -72.76
C LEU A 3 -31.43 10.83 -71.94
N PRO A 4 -30.80 10.11 -70.98
CA PRO A 4 -30.65 8.66 -71.07
C PRO A 4 -31.07 7.88 -69.80
N HIS A 5 -30.95 6.56 -69.88
CA HIS A 5 -31.08 5.60 -68.78
C HIS A 5 -30.11 5.87 -67.62
N ARG A 6 -30.64 5.83 -66.39
CA ARG A 6 -29.85 5.83 -65.16
C ARG A 6 -29.33 4.42 -64.86
N PHE A 7 -28.01 4.26 -64.87
CA PHE A 7 -27.30 3.15 -64.25
C PHE A 7 -27.36 3.30 -62.73
N ALA A 8 -27.81 2.25 -62.03
CA ALA A 8 -27.65 2.12 -60.58
C ALA A 8 -26.29 1.47 -60.31
N LEU A 9 -25.35 2.25 -59.81
CA LEU A 9 -24.05 1.79 -59.35
C LEU A 9 -24.21 1.22 -57.93
N CYS A 10 -24.11 -0.10 -57.80
CA CYS A 10 -24.10 -0.78 -56.50
C CYS A 10 -22.68 -0.67 -55.93
N CYS A 11 -22.41 0.35 -55.11
CA CYS A 11 -21.18 0.42 -54.32
C CYS A 11 -21.27 -0.56 -53.15
N LEU A 12 -20.53 -1.67 -53.24
CA LEU A 12 -20.12 -2.46 -52.08
C LEU A 12 -19.21 -1.57 -51.22
N ILE A 13 -19.76 -1.04 -50.12
CA ILE A 13 -18.96 -0.44 -49.06
C ILE A 13 -18.43 -1.61 -48.23
N SER A 14 -17.16 -1.94 -48.45
CA SER A 14 -16.38 -2.72 -47.50
C SER A 14 -16.40 -1.97 -46.16
N ILE A 15 -17.07 -2.53 -45.15
CA ILE A 15 -16.90 -2.10 -43.77
C ILE A 15 -15.49 -2.55 -43.39
N GLU A 16 -14.50 -1.70 -43.65
CA GLU A 16 -13.24 -1.78 -42.94
C GLU A 16 -13.57 -1.55 -41.46
N THR A 17 -13.28 -2.56 -40.64
CA THR A 17 -13.21 -2.40 -39.19
C THR A 17 -12.23 -1.29 -38.91
N LEU A 18 -12.75 -0.08 -38.66
CA LEU A 18 -12.02 1.00 -38.03
C LEU A 18 -11.53 0.44 -36.69
N GLY A 19 -10.26 0.03 -36.63
CA GLY A 19 -9.63 -0.30 -35.37
C GLY A 19 -9.81 0.88 -34.43
N LEU A 20 -10.26 0.61 -33.20
CA LEU A 20 -10.30 1.64 -32.17
C LEU A 20 -8.92 2.31 -32.15
N VAL A 21 -8.88 3.61 -32.45
CA VAL A 21 -7.68 4.43 -32.24
C VAL A 21 -7.49 4.46 -30.73
N ARG A 22 -6.68 3.54 -30.21
CA ARG A 22 -6.32 3.48 -28.80
C ARG A 22 -5.63 4.80 -28.46
N ALA A 23 -6.18 5.54 -27.50
CA ALA A 23 -5.50 6.74 -27.00
C ALA A 23 -4.08 6.36 -26.59
N THR A 24 -3.09 7.15 -27.03
CA THR A 24 -1.70 6.94 -26.62
C THR A 24 -1.64 7.03 -25.09
N PRO A 25 -1.03 6.05 -24.40
CA PRO A 25 -0.87 6.13 -22.96
C PRO A 25 -0.22 7.46 -22.56
N PRO A 26 -0.67 8.10 -21.46
CA PRO A 26 0.04 9.21 -20.86
C PRO A 26 1.50 8.82 -20.62
N ASP A 27 2.41 9.80 -20.69
CA ASP A 27 3.82 9.58 -20.39
C ASP A 27 4.01 9.46 -18.87
N PHE A 28 3.96 8.22 -18.38
CA PHE A 28 4.27 7.87 -16.99
C PHE A 28 5.77 7.70 -16.71
N GLY A 29 6.63 8.07 -17.68
CA GLY A 29 8.06 7.85 -17.60
C GLY A 29 8.49 6.40 -17.87
N PRO A 30 9.80 6.15 -17.86
CA PRO A 30 10.38 4.88 -18.32
C PRO A 30 10.21 3.71 -17.35
N ASN A 31 9.81 3.98 -16.10
CA ASN A 31 9.74 2.98 -15.03
C ASN A 31 8.34 2.37 -14.87
N VAL A 32 7.40 2.76 -15.75
CA VAL A 32 6.06 2.18 -15.82
C VAL A 32 5.97 1.30 -17.05
N MET A 33 5.82 0.00 -16.82
CA MET A 33 5.68 -1.01 -17.86
C MET A 33 4.20 -1.29 -18.06
N ILE A 34 3.66 -0.98 -19.23
CA ILE A 34 2.26 -1.24 -19.57
C ILE A 34 2.21 -2.43 -20.53
N PHE A 35 1.65 -3.54 -20.08
CA PHE A 35 1.48 -4.76 -20.86
C PHE A 35 0.08 -4.80 -21.46
N ASP A 36 -0.03 -5.13 -22.74
CA ASP A 36 -1.31 -5.34 -23.41
C ASP A 36 -1.52 -6.81 -23.80
N PRO A 37 -2.78 -7.28 -23.94
CA PRO A 37 -3.06 -8.70 -24.17
C PRO A 37 -2.55 -9.26 -25.50
N SER A 38 -2.08 -8.42 -26.43
CA SER A 38 -1.46 -8.89 -27.68
C SER A 38 0.02 -9.27 -27.52
N MET A 39 0.66 -8.88 -26.41
CA MET A 39 2.02 -9.29 -26.08
C MET A 39 2.06 -10.79 -25.75
N SER A 40 3.04 -11.52 -26.27
CA SER A 40 3.22 -12.92 -25.92
C SER A 40 3.69 -13.07 -24.48
N THR A 41 3.36 -14.20 -23.83
CA THR A 41 3.84 -14.52 -22.48
C THR A 41 5.36 -14.38 -22.38
N SER A 42 6.11 -14.81 -23.39
CA SER A 42 7.58 -14.70 -23.40
C SER A 42 8.08 -13.25 -23.45
N GLN A 43 7.39 -12.34 -24.14
CA GLN A 43 7.74 -10.91 -24.17
C GLN A 43 7.52 -10.26 -22.81
N ILE A 44 6.41 -10.59 -22.16
CA ILE A 44 6.09 -10.11 -20.81
C ILE A 44 7.14 -10.64 -19.83
N LEU A 45 7.38 -11.96 -19.81
CA LEU A 45 8.40 -12.62 -18.98
C LEU A 45 9.78 -11.98 -19.15
N THR A 46 10.20 -11.69 -20.38
CA THR A 46 11.48 -11.01 -20.62
C THR A 46 11.62 -9.70 -19.84
N THR A 47 10.52 -8.95 -19.69
CA THR A 47 10.52 -7.66 -18.98
C THR A 47 10.41 -7.87 -17.47
N VAL A 48 9.43 -8.67 -17.02
CA VAL A 48 9.18 -8.86 -15.58
C VAL A 48 10.30 -9.63 -14.90
N ASP A 49 10.92 -10.62 -15.57
CA ASP A 49 12.05 -11.37 -15.03
C ASP A 49 13.32 -10.54 -14.96
N ALA A 50 13.53 -9.62 -15.91
CA ALA A 50 14.65 -8.68 -15.85
C ALA A 50 14.52 -7.72 -14.66
N ILE A 51 13.30 -7.22 -14.41
CA ILE A 51 13.00 -6.36 -13.26
C ILE A 51 13.11 -7.16 -11.96
N ALA A 52 12.57 -8.37 -11.89
CA ALA A 52 12.67 -9.25 -10.72
C ALA A 52 14.13 -9.56 -10.39
N SER A 53 14.95 -9.90 -11.39
CA SER A 53 16.39 -10.15 -11.23
C SER A 53 17.14 -8.95 -10.65
N GLN A 54 16.68 -7.74 -10.96
CA GLN A 54 17.22 -6.53 -10.36
C GLN A 54 16.68 -6.30 -8.95
N GLN A 55 15.39 -6.52 -8.72
CA GLN A 55 14.68 -6.03 -7.53
C GLN A 55 14.59 -7.04 -6.39
N ILE A 56 14.74 -8.35 -6.59
CA ILE A 56 14.56 -9.37 -5.53
C ILE A 56 15.49 -9.11 -4.34
N SER A 57 16.76 -8.77 -4.58
CA SER A 57 17.76 -8.50 -3.54
C SER A 57 17.98 -7.01 -3.26
N ASN A 58 17.22 -6.12 -3.91
CA ASN A 58 17.50 -4.68 -3.94
C ASN A 58 16.80 -3.89 -2.84
N GLN A 59 16.92 -4.36 -1.60
CA GLN A 59 16.19 -3.80 -0.46
C GLN A 59 16.35 -2.28 -0.31
N PHE A 60 17.55 -1.76 -0.54
CA PHE A 60 17.87 -0.34 -0.37
C PHE A 60 18.28 0.37 -1.66
N GLY A 61 17.96 -0.23 -2.81
CA GLY A 61 18.23 0.38 -4.11
C GLY A 61 17.36 1.59 -4.41
N THR A 62 17.76 2.30 -5.46
CA THR A 62 17.07 3.50 -5.92
C THR A 62 16.01 3.22 -6.98
N GLN A 63 16.01 2.02 -7.56
CA GLN A 63 15.11 1.64 -8.64
C GLN A 63 13.71 1.34 -8.11
N ARG A 64 12.72 1.71 -8.92
CA ARG A 64 11.27 1.70 -8.63
C ARG A 64 10.56 1.30 -9.90
N TYR A 65 9.55 0.44 -9.82
CA TYR A 65 8.82 -0.03 -11.00
C TYR A 65 7.32 -0.15 -10.74
N ALA A 66 6.52 0.15 -11.77
CA ALA A 66 5.11 -0.21 -11.83
C ALA A 66 4.88 -1.13 -13.04
N LEU A 67 4.31 -2.31 -12.80
CA LEU A 67 3.96 -3.31 -13.80
C LEU A 67 2.44 -3.30 -13.96
N LEU A 68 1.96 -2.71 -15.05
CA LEU A 68 0.55 -2.42 -15.25
C LEU A 68 -0.01 -3.27 -16.40
N PHE A 69 -1.08 -4.00 -16.14
CA PHE A 69 -1.71 -4.90 -17.10
C PHE A 69 -3.02 -4.30 -17.59
N LEU A 70 -3.14 -4.07 -18.89
CA LEU A 70 -4.38 -3.60 -19.50
C LEU A 70 -5.48 -4.69 -19.41
N PRO A 71 -6.77 -4.32 -19.51
CA PRO A 71 -7.86 -5.30 -19.54
C PRO A 71 -7.64 -6.39 -20.59
N GLY A 72 -7.75 -7.65 -20.17
CA GLY A 72 -7.59 -8.84 -21.00
C GLY A 72 -7.04 -10.03 -20.22
N THR A 73 -6.59 -11.05 -20.95
CA THR A 73 -6.10 -12.31 -20.38
C THR A 73 -4.65 -12.54 -20.76
N TYR A 74 -3.84 -12.93 -19.78
CA TYR A 74 -2.40 -13.11 -19.88
C TYR A 74 -2.03 -14.54 -19.46
N GLY A 75 -1.13 -15.19 -20.20
CA GLY A 75 -0.80 -16.59 -19.96
C GLY A 75 -1.90 -17.58 -20.33
N SER A 76 -1.59 -18.87 -20.28
CA SER A 76 -2.52 -19.98 -20.50
C SER A 76 -2.05 -21.23 -19.76
N THR A 77 -2.87 -22.27 -19.66
CA THR A 77 -2.44 -23.56 -19.05
C THR A 77 -1.20 -24.16 -19.72
N GLY A 78 -1.01 -23.99 -21.02
CA GLY A 78 0.16 -24.50 -21.73
C GLY A 78 1.40 -23.59 -21.67
N THR A 79 1.21 -22.32 -21.32
CA THR A 79 2.28 -21.32 -21.20
C THR A 79 1.86 -20.29 -20.14
N PRO A 80 1.92 -20.67 -18.85
CA PRO A 80 1.47 -19.80 -17.77
C PRO A 80 2.37 -18.57 -17.66
N LEU A 81 1.79 -17.46 -17.21
CA LEU A 81 2.54 -16.25 -16.86
C LEU A 81 2.87 -16.31 -15.36
N THR A 82 4.03 -16.85 -15.03
CA THR A 82 4.52 -16.94 -13.64
C THR A 82 5.79 -16.12 -13.50
N PHE A 83 5.81 -15.16 -12.57
CA PHE A 83 6.97 -14.31 -12.31
C PHE A 83 7.04 -13.86 -10.85
N GLN A 84 8.21 -13.37 -10.42
CA GLN A 84 8.41 -12.90 -9.05
C GLN A 84 8.32 -11.38 -8.92
N VAL A 85 7.87 -10.90 -7.77
CA VAL A 85 7.84 -9.47 -7.43
C VAL A 85 8.92 -9.15 -6.40
N GLY A 86 9.89 -8.33 -6.79
CA GLY A 86 10.97 -7.85 -5.93
C GLY A 86 10.62 -6.57 -5.15
N TYR A 87 11.61 -5.99 -4.47
CA TYR A 87 11.44 -4.71 -3.79
C TYR A 87 10.99 -3.60 -4.74
N TYR A 88 10.30 -2.61 -4.20
CA TYR A 88 9.78 -1.42 -4.87
C TYR A 88 9.11 -1.66 -6.23
N THR A 89 8.34 -2.73 -6.30
CA THR A 89 7.62 -3.13 -7.51
C THR A 89 6.13 -3.20 -7.18
N ALA A 90 5.34 -2.37 -7.84
CA ALA A 90 3.88 -2.45 -7.78
C ALA A 90 3.38 -3.20 -9.02
N VAL A 91 2.53 -4.21 -8.83
CA VAL A 91 1.86 -4.94 -9.91
C VAL A 91 0.37 -4.63 -9.84
N ALA A 92 -0.22 -4.15 -10.94
CA ALA A 92 -1.64 -3.82 -10.94
C ALA A 92 -2.33 -4.09 -12.28
N GLY A 93 -3.59 -4.49 -12.23
CA GLY A 93 -4.48 -4.44 -13.39
C GLY A 93 -5.05 -3.03 -13.60
N LEU A 94 -5.27 -2.65 -14.86
CA LEU A 94 -5.88 -1.39 -15.29
C LEU A 94 -7.36 -1.57 -15.64
N GLY A 95 -8.01 -2.59 -15.08
CA GLY A 95 -9.43 -2.86 -15.16
C GLY A 95 -10.27 -1.94 -14.29
N SER A 96 -11.57 -1.84 -14.59
CA SER A 96 -12.55 -1.26 -13.65
C SER A 96 -12.91 -2.25 -12.52
N SER A 97 -12.75 -3.53 -12.82
CA SER A 97 -12.91 -4.68 -11.93
C SER A 97 -11.65 -5.55 -11.99
N PRO A 98 -11.30 -6.28 -10.92
CA PRO A 98 -10.21 -7.27 -10.95
C PRO A 98 -10.39 -8.32 -12.04
N ASN A 99 -11.64 -8.68 -12.33
CA ASN A 99 -11.98 -9.68 -13.35
C ASN A 99 -11.76 -9.18 -14.79
N ASP A 100 -11.48 -7.88 -15.00
CA ASP A 100 -11.13 -7.35 -16.31
C ASP A 100 -9.69 -7.72 -16.71
N VAL A 101 -8.84 -8.08 -15.76
CA VAL A 101 -7.42 -8.46 -15.97
C VAL A 101 -7.18 -9.83 -15.38
N VAL A 102 -7.04 -10.84 -16.24
CA VAL A 102 -6.88 -12.24 -15.82
C VAL A 102 -5.45 -12.70 -16.11
N VAL A 103 -4.75 -13.19 -15.09
CA VAL A 103 -3.45 -13.83 -15.18
C VAL A 103 -3.61 -15.33 -14.95
N ASN A 104 -3.33 -16.13 -15.97
CA ASN A 104 -3.25 -17.58 -15.87
C ASN A 104 -1.79 -17.96 -15.55
N GLY A 105 -1.48 -18.19 -14.28
CA GLY A 105 -0.12 -18.35 -13.77
C GLY A 105 -0.03 -17.99 -12.29
N SER A 106 1.02 -17.26 -11.88
CA SER A 106 1.21 -16.78 -10.50
C SER A 106 2.09 -15.53 -10.43
N ILE A 107 1.94 -14.73 -9.38
CA ILE A 107 2.68 -13.46 -9.18
C ILE A 107 3.37 -13.50 -7.81
N ASP A 108 4.45 -14.27 -7.76
CA ASP A 108 4.96 -14.77 -6.50
C ASP A 108 5.91 -13.82 -5.76
N VAL A 109 5.91 -13.96 -4.45
CA VAL A 109 6.97 -13.49 -3.54
C VAL A 109 7.42 -14.68 -2.70
N TYR A 110 8.71 -15.01 -2.78
CA TYR A 110 9.34 -16.09 -2.02
C TYR A 110 10.30 -15.55 -0.94
N ASN A 111 10.79 -16.44 -0.06
CA ASN A 111 11.73 -16.08 0.99
C ASN A 111 13.06 -15.50 0.44
N GLN A 112 13.69 -14.64 1.24
CA GLN A 112 15.10 -14.27 1.08
C GLN A 112 15.97 -15.31 1.77
N CYS A 113 16.95 -15.86 1.03
CA CYS A 113 17.85 -16.90 1.55
C CYS A 113 19.24 -16.34 1.85
N GLY A 114 19.71 -16.56 3.09
CA GLY A 114 21.05 -16.20 3.55
C GLY A 114 21.70 -17.32 4.37
N SER A 115 22.76 -16.97 5.10
CA SER A 115 23.50 -17.93 5.94
C SER A 115 22.70 -18.48 7.12
N SER A 116 21.67 -17.77 7.57
CA SER A 116 20.78 -18.14 8.68
C SER A 116 19.52 -18.92 8.24
N GLY A 117 19.42 -19.26 6.95
CA GLY A 117 18.25 -19.91 6.36
C GLY A 117 17.47 -18.96 5.44
N CYS A 118 16.25 -19.37 5.08
CA CYS A 118 15.35 -18.63 4.21
C CYS A 118 14.14 -18.11 4.98
N VAL A 119 13.93 -16.80 4.94
CA VAL A 119 12.85 -16.10 5.65
C VAL A 119 12.28 -14.96 4.80
N ALA A 120 11.04 -14.55 5.08
CA ALA A 120 10.36 -13.43 4.44
C ALA A 120 10.32 -12.17 5.33
N LEU A 121 11.06 -12.16 6.46
CA LEU A 121 11.09 -11.06 7.44
C LEU A 121 11.50 -9.69 6.87
N THR A 122 12.12 -9.66 5.70
CA THR A 122 12.51 -8.42 5.01
C THR A 122 11.82 -8.19 3.68
N ASN A 123 10.83 -9.00 3.29
CA ASN A 123 10.11 -8.84 2.02
C ASN A 123 9.13 -7.66 2.06
N PHE A 124 9.68 -6.44 1.99
CA PHE A 124 8.97 -5.17 2.09
C PHE A 124 8.67 -4.56 0.72
N TRP A 125 7.92 -3.45 0.75
CA TRP A 125 7.75 -2.44 -0.30
C TRP A 125 7.43 -3.04 -1.67
N ARG A 126 6.33 -3.77 -1.77
CA ARG A 126 5.80 -4.31 -3.05
C ARG A 126 4.29 -4.37 -2.99
N SER A 127 3.59 -4.43 -4.11
CA SER A 127 2.13 -4.51 -4.05
C SER A 127 1.55 -5.30 -5.21
N LEU A 128 0.36 -5.84 -4.97
CA LEU A 128 -0.43 -6.56 -5.96
C LEU A 128 -1.87 -6.05 -5.91
N SER A 129 -2.40 -5.54 -7.03
CA SER A 129 -3.76 -5.03 -7.03
C SER A 129 -4.57 -5.17 -8.32
N ASN A 130 -5.89 -5.12 -8.15
CA ASN A 130 -6.90 -4.96 -9.22
C ASN A 130 -6.76 -5.96 -10.38
N LEU A 131 -6.54 -7.23 -10.07
CA LEU A 131 -6.44 -8.31 -11.06
C LEU A 131 -6.97 -9.64 -10.52
N ASN A 132 -7.22 -10.57 -11.44
CA ASN A 132 -7.63 -11.94 -11.16
C ASN A 132 -6.48 -12.89 -11.50
N ILE A 133 -6.11 -13.77 -10.57
CA ILE A 133 -5.13 -14.84 -10.77
C ILE A 133 -5.86 -16.18 -10.81
N ASN A 134 -5.83 -16.83 -11.97
CA ASN A 134 -6.10 -18.25 -12.07
C ASN A 134 -4.78 -18.99 -11.82
N VAL A 135 -4.64 -19.57 -10.62
CA VAL A 135 -3.37 -20.15 -10.18
C VAL A 135 -3.03 -21.37 -11.05
N ILE A 136 -1.95 -21.24 -11.82
CA ILE A 136 -1.39 -22.33 -12.62
C ILE A 136 0.07 -22.45 -12.24
N ASN A 137 0.34 -23.36 -11.30
CA ASN A 137 1.68 -23.65 -10.86
C ASN A 137 1.98 -25.14 -11.02
N SER A 138 3.16 -25.46 -11.57
CA SER A 138 3.58 -26.83 -11.88
C SER A 138 5.01 -27.12 -11.45
N SER A 139 5.45 -26.54 -10.33
CA SER A 139 6.76 -26.84 -9.74
C SER A 139 6.63 -27.79 -8.55
N ALA A 140 7.75 -28.36 -8.09
CA ALA A 140 7.78 -29.46 -7.13
C ALA A 140 6.96 -29.20 -5.86
N CYS A 141 7.19 -28.05 -5.20
CA CYS A 141 6.51 -27.67 -3.97
C CYS A 141 5.67 -26.38 -4.11
N ASN A 142 5.88 -25.56 -5.14
CA ASN A 142 5.07 -24.36 -5.36
C ASN A 142 3.81 -24.79 -6.12
N THR A 143 2.71 -24.97 -5.38
CA THR A 143 1.41 -25.38 -5.92
C THR A 143 0.31 -24.34 -5.64
N ALA A 144 0.71 -23.14 -5.21
CA ALA A 144 -0.16 -22.06 -4.74
C ALA A 144 0.33 -20.72 -5.33
N GLU A 145 -0.45 -19.66 -5.19
CA GLU A 145 0.04 -18.29 -5.26
C GLU A 145 0.83 -17.98 -3.98
N PHE A 146 2.12 -17.65 -4.10
CA PHE A 146 2.96 -17.34 -2.95
C PHE A 146 3.02 -15.84 -2.73
N TRP A 147 2.52 -15.36 -1.60
CA TRP A 147 2.68 -13.97 -1.16
C TRP A 147 3.41 -13.92 0.18
N ALA A 148 4.64 -14.45 0.21
CA ALA A 148 5.47 -14.52 1.40
C ALA A 148 6.12 -13.16 1.70
N VAL A 149 5.36 -12.25 2.30
CA VAL A 149 5.76 -10.85 2.54
C VAL A 149 5.87 -10.50 4.03
N SER A 150 6.44 -9.34 4.32
CA SER A 150 6.32 -8.69 5.63
C SER A 150 5.57 -7.34 5.51
N GLN A 151 5.95 -6.30 6.25
CA GLN A 151 5.26 -5.00 6.26
C GLN A 151 5.36 -4.26 4.91
N ALA A 152 4.44 -3.31 4.67
CA ALA A 152 4.33 -2.49 3.45
C ALA A 152 4.29 -3.30 2.15
N ALA A 153 3.53 -4.40 2.18
CA ALA A 153 3.35 -5.30 1.05
C ALA A 153 1.87 -5.62 0.75
N PRO A 154 1.03 -4.59 0.50
CA PRO A 154 -0.41 -4.76 0.42
C PRO A 154 -0.86 -5.59 -0.79
N MET A 155 -1.88 -6.42 -0.57
CA MET A 155 -2.65 -7.05 -1.62
C MET A 155 -4.08 -6.49 -1.61
N ARG A 156 -4.46 -5.76 -2.66
CA ARG A 156 -5.74 -5.03 -2.71
C ARG A 156 -6.55 -5.37 -3.94
N ARG A 157 -7.84 -5.66 -3.79
CA ARG A 157 -8.72 -5.81 -4.96
C ARG A 157 -8.25 -6.93 -5.88
N VAL A 158 -7.83 -8.06 -5.30
CA VAL A 158 -7.35 -9.23 -6.04
C VAL A 158 -8.36 -10.35 -5.93
N HIS A 159 -8.60 -11.04 -7.04
CA HIS A 159 -9.34 -12.29 -7.02
C HIS A 159 -8.35 -13.44 -7.25
N VAL A 160 -8.22 -14.37 -6.32
CA VAL A 160 -7.37 -15.56 -6.51
C VAL A 160 -8.25 -16.79 -6.61
N ASN A 161 -8.26 -17.38 -7.80
CA ASN A 161 -8.85 -18.68 -8.09
C ASN A 161 -7.75 -19.74 -7.99
N GLY A 162 -7.66 -20.33 -6.79
CA GLY A 162 -6.63 -21.30 -6.40
C GLY A 162 -6.07 -21.02 -5.00
N VAL A 163 -5.29 -21.97 -4.49
CA VAL A 163 -4.66 -21.86 -3.16
C VAL A 163 -3.73 -20.65 -3.10
N THR A 164 -3.84 -19.87 -2.03
CA THR A 164 -2.90 -18.79 -1.68
C THR A 164 -2.16 -19.13 -0.39
N THR A 165 -0.85 -18.87 -0.35
CA THR A 165 -0.04 -18.97 0.86
C THR A 165 0.66 -17.66 1.18
N LEU A 166 0.63 -17.29 2.45
CA LEU A 166 1.28 -16.10 2.99
C LEU A 166 2.66 -16.42 3.59
N MET A 167 3.06 -17.70 3.58
CA MET A 167 4.43 -18.14 3.86
C MET A 167 5.02 -18.82 2.64
N ASP A 168 6.33 -18.72 2.47
CA ASP A 168 7.05 -19.62 1.58
C ASP A 168 7.48 -20.86 2.39
N TYR A 169 6.65 -21.89 2.33
CA TYR A 169 6.88 -23.18 2.99
C TYR A 169 7.85 -24.09 2.24
N CYS A 170 8.32 -23.70 1.06
CA CYS A 170 9.27 -24.48 0.28
C CYS A 170 10.70 -24.38 0.80
N THR A 171 10.98 -23.36 1.61
CA THR A 171 12.30 -23.12 2.19
C THR A 171 12.17 -22.81 3.67
N SER A 172 13.12 -23.22 4.52
CA SER A 172 13.05 -23.12 5.99
C SER A 172 14.06 -22.10 6.56
N PRO A 173 13.81 -21.47 7.73
CA PRO A 173 12.70 -21.71 8.68
C PRO A 173 11.38 -21.00 8.34
N SER A 174 11.30 -20.30 7.21
CA SER A 174 10.06 -19.69 6.68
C SER A 174 9.45 -18.59 7.53
N TYR A 175 10.19 -17.94 8.45
CA TYR A 175 9.63 -16.85 9.27
C TYR A 175 9.15 -15.69 8.41
N ALA A 176 8.01 -15.10 8.76
CA ALA A 176 7.39 -14.00 8.03
C ALA A 176 6.60 -13.07 8.99
N SER A 177 6.54 -11.78 8.69
CA SER A 177 5.99 -10.72 9.57
C SER A 177 5.07 -9.75 8.79
N GLY A 178 4.16 -10.31 8.01
CA GLY A 178 3.12 -9.57 7.31
C GLY A 178 2.03 -9.07 8.26
N GLY A 179 0.90 -8.59 7.76
CA GLY A 179 0.62 -8.26 6.37
C GLY A 179 -0.79 -7.69 6.24
N PHE A 180 -1.12 -7.23 5.04
CA PHE A 180 -2.35 -6.48 4.79
C PHE A 180 -3.04 -6.97 3.52
N ILE A 181 -4.32 -7.37 3.65
CA ILE A 181 -5.21 -7.71 2.54
C ILE A 181 -6.48 -6.87 2.66
N SER A 182 -6.92 -6.26 1.54
CA SER A 182 -8.24 -5.61 1.49
C SER A 182 -8.98 -5.77 0.17
N ASP A 183 -10.30 -5.75 0.22
CA ASP A 183 -11.16 -5.73 -0.97
C ASP A 183 -10.92 -6.94 -1.90
N SER A 184 -10.47 -8.07 -1.38
CA SER A 184 -10.02 -9.23 -2.19
C SER A 184 -10.92 -10.45 -2.01
N GLU A 185 -10.89 -11.37 -2.97
CA GLU A 185 -11.66 -12.61 -2.99
C GLU A 185 -10.72 -13.80 -3.19
N PHE A 186 -10.90 -14.84 -2.37
CA PHE A 186 -10.11 -16.08 -2.43
C PHE A 186 -11.06 -17.27 -2.48
N ASP A 187 -10.99 -18.03 -3.58
CA ASP A 187 -11.85 -19.19 -3.84
C ASP A 187 -11.47 -20.41 -3.00
N ASP A 188 -10.23 -20.45 -2.51
CA ASP A 188 -9.70 -21.50 -1.64
C ASP A 188 -9.25 -20.93 -0.29
N THR A 189 -9.12 -21.80 0.71
CA THR A 189 -8.59 -21.46 2.04
C THR A 189 -7.20 -20.83 1.94
N VAL A 190 -7.06 -19.62 2.49
CA VAL A 190 -5.77 -18.92 2.57
C VAL A 190 -4.90 -19.56 3.64
N THR A 191 -3.66 -19.88 3.27
CA THR A 191 -2.66 -20.43 4.18
C THR A 191 -1.87 -19.31 4.86
N ASN A 192 -2.16 -19.04 6.14
CA ASN A 192 -1.36 -18.13 6.97
C ASN A 192 0.04 -18.68 7.21
N GLY A 193 0.11 -19.96 7.60
CA GLY A 193 1.37 -20.63 7.84
C GLY A 193 2.13 -20.03 9.04
N SER A 194 3.40 -19.70 8.83
CA SER A 194 4.32 -19.11 9.81
C SER A 194 4.16 -17.60 10.00
N GLN A 195 3.25 -16.95 9.29
CA GLN A 195 3.01 -15.51 9.45
C GLN A 195 2.61 -15.16 10.88
N GLN A 196 3.40 -14.27 11.48
CA GLN A 196 3.25 -13.85 12.87
C GLN A 196 1.88 -13.19 13.11
N GLN A 197 1.53 -12.23 12.26
CA GLN A 197 0.29 -11.47 12.33
C GLN A 197 -0.24 -11.17 10.93
N TRP A 198 -1.51 -10.78 10.82
CA TRP A 198 -2.09 -10.31 9.55
C TRP A 198 -3.39 -9.52 9.79
N LEU A 199 -3.68 -8.54 8.92
CA LEU A 199 -5.00 -7.91 8.79
C LEU A 199 -5.63 -8.28 7.45
N VAL A 200 -6.85 -8.81 7.50
CA VAL A 200 -7.74 -8.93 6.34
C VAL A 200 -8.98 -8.07 6.56
N ARG A 201 -9.28 -7.13 5.66
CA ARG A 201 -10.52 -6.35 5.74
C ARG A 201 -11.33 -6.34 4.45
N ASN A 202 -12.66 -6.29 4.56
CA ASN A 202 -13.55 -6.13 3.40
C ASN A 202 -13.29 -7.14 2.28
N SER A 203 -13.03 -8.39 2.65
CA SER A 203 -12.67 -9.45 1.70
C SER A 203 -13.68 -10.59 1.77
N GLN A 204 -13.67 -11.43 0.73
CA GLN A 204 -14.37 -12.71 0.69
C GLN A 204 -13.33 -13.83 0.81
N LEU A 205 -13.52 -14.69 1.81
CA LEU A 205 -12.64 -15.84 2.08
C LEU A 205 -13.46 -17.12 2.00
N ASP A 206 -12.92 -18.17 1.38
CA ASP A 206 -13.38 -19.54 1.61
C ASP A 206 -13.03 -20.00 3.03
N GLY A 207 -11.80 -19.73 3.47
CA GLY A 207 -11.32 -20.08 4.80
C GLY A 207 -9.95 -19.50 5.14
N TRP A 208 -9.50 -19.75 6.37
CA TRP A 208 -8.19 -19.34 6.89
C TRP A 208 -7.54 -20.45 7.71
N SER A 209 -6.31 -20.82 7.37
CA SER A 209 -5.69 -22.07 7.86
C SER A 209 -5.39 -22.09 9.37
N ASN A 210 -4.73 -21.05 9.89
CA ASN A 210 -4.22 -21.00 11.26
C ASN A 210 -3.88 -19.55 11.67
N GLY A 211 -3.54 -19.34 12.93
CA GLY A 211 -2.96 -18.08 13.40
C GLY A 211 -1.82 -18.30 14.37
N VAL A 212 -0.87 -17.36 14.39
CA VAL A 212 0.36 -17.42 15.20
C VAL A 212 0.23 -16.51 16.41
N TRP A 213 0.32 -15.18 16.24
CA TRP A 213 0.25 -14.21 17.35
C TRP A 213 -0.98 -13.31 17.29
N ASN A 214 -1.28 -12.70 16.13
CA ASN A 214 -2.35 -11.69 16.03
C ASN A 214 -2.97 -11.67 14.62
N GLN A 215 -4.03 -12.44 14.39
CA GLN A 215 -4.73 -12.45 13.10
C GLN A 215 -6.05 -11.71 13.23
N VAL A 216 -6.21 -10.64 12.46
CA VAL A 216 -7.34 -9.71 12.58
C VAL A 216 -8.16 -9.70 11.30
N PHE A 217 -9.47 -9.80 11.46
CA PHE A 217 -10.44 -9.79 10.37
C PHE A 217 -11.47 -8.69 10.62
N SER A 218 -11.71 -7.81 9.64
CA SER A 218 -12.70 -6.73 9.77
C SER A 218 -13.57 -6.64 8.53
N GLY A 219 -14.86 -6.98 8.66
CA GLY A 219 -15.73 -7.05 7.47
C GLY A 219 -15.28 -8.09 6.45
N ALA A 220 -14.53 -9.11 6.87
CA ALA A 220 -14.14 -10.22 6.01
C ALA A 220 -15.20 -11.33 6.09
N VAL A 221 -15.88 -11.57 4.98
CA VAL A 221 -16.88 -12.64 4.85
C VAL A 221 -16.14 -13.97 4.76
N GLY A 222 -16.61 -14.98 5.49
CA GLY A 222 -15.96 -16.29 5.59
C GLY A 222 -14.77 -16.34 6.55
N ALA A 223 -14.43 -15.22 7.21
CA ALA A 223 -13.41 -15.21 8.25
C ALA A 223 -13.77 -16.13 9.43
N PRO A 224 -12.77 -16.73 10.10
CA PRO A 224 -13.02 -17.54 11.28
C PRO A 224 -13.65 -16.69 12.40
N ALA A 225 -14.48 -17.33 13.22
CA ALA A 225 -15.11 -16.65 14.36
C ALA A 225 -14.05 -16.12 15.36
N GLN A 226 -14.41 -15.04 16.06
CA GLN A 226 -13.62 -14.48 17.16
C GLN A 226 -13.20 -15.59 18.14
N SER A 227 -11.90 -15.75 18.35
CA SER A 227 -11.36 -16.81 19.22
C SER A 227 -10.31 -16.35 20.22
N PHE A 228 -9.77 -15.12 20.13
CA PHE A 228 -8.83 -14.61 21.14
C PHE A 228 -9.45 -14.62 22.56
N PRO A 229 -8.72 -15.04 23.62
CA PRO A 229 -7.30 -15.44 23.65
C PRO A 229 -7.04 -16.96 23.47
N SER A 230 -8.02 -17.71 22.97
CA SER A 230 -7.92 -19.17 22.78
C SER A 230 -7.13 -19.55 21.51
N ALA A 231 -7.43 -20.69 20.87
CA ALA A 231 -6.68 -21.19 19.72
C ALA A 231 -6.61 -20.16 18.57
N ASN A 232 -5.45 -20.12 17.90
CA ASN A 232 -5.13 -19.31 16.73
C ASN A 232 -5.18 -17.77 16.87
N GLN A 233 -5.54 -17.22 18.04
CA GLN A 233 -5.47 -15.78 18.33
C GLN A 233 -6.23 -14.89 17.32
N TYR A 234 -7.47 -15.28 16.96
CA TYR A 234 -8.28 -14.54 15.99
C TYR A 234 -9.09 -13.41 16.64
N THR A 235 -8.92 -12.20 16.09
CA THR A 235 -9.79 -11.04 16.36
C THR A 235 -10.68 -10.78 15.16
N THR A 236 -11.99 -11.00 15.28
CA THR A 236 -12.93 -10.95 14.13
C THR A 236 -14.06 -9.98 14.38
N LEU A 237 -14.15 -8.94 13.54
CA LEU A 237 -15.22 -7.96 13.51
C LEU A 237 -16.10 -8.22 12.28
N ALA A 238 -17.41 -8.30 12.50
CA ALA A 238 -18.36 -8.59 11.42
C ALA A 238 -18.37 -7.53 10.30
N THR A 239 -18.03 -6.28 10.63
CA THR A 239 -18.02 -5.14 9.72
C THR A 239 -16.86 -4.21 10.03
N SER A 240 -16.32 -3.56 9.01
CA SER A 240 -15.42 -2.42 9.12
C SER A 240 -16.22 -1.14 9.37
N PRO A 241 -16.00 -0.40 10.48
CA PRO A 241 -16.82 0.77 10.82
C PRO A 241 -16.90 1.85 9.74
N VAL A 242 -15.76 2.18 9.11
CA VAL A 242 -15.69 3.17 8.02
C VAL A 242 -14.52 2.82 7.12
N THR A 243 -14.78 2.65 5.82
CA THR A 243 -13.72 2.36 4.84
C THR A 243 -13.92 3.18 3.59
N ARG A 244 -12.84 3.40 2.86
CA ARG A 244 -12.86 3.85 1.47
C ARG A 244 -11.71 3.12 0.80
N GLU A 245 -11.99 2.39 -0.27
CA GLU A 245 -10.93 1.66 -0.96
C GLU A 245 -9.98 2.61 -1.70
N GLU A 246 -8.77 2.12 -1.97
CA GLU A 246 -7.69 2.85 -2.61
C GLU A 246 -8.13 3.45 -3.96
N PRO A 247 -7.82 4.73 -4.25
CA PRO A 247 -7.91 5.23 -5.61
C PRO A 247 -6.92 4.50 -6.54
N PHE A 248 -7.36 4.07 -7.71
CA PHE A 248 -6.51 3.30 -8.64
C PHE A 248 -6.60 3.79 -10.08
N LEU A 249 -5.49 3.66 -10.81
CA LEU A 249 -5.42 3.93 -12.24
C LEU A 249 -6.12 2.82 -13.02
N TYR A 250 -6.96 3.18 -13.99
CA TYR A 250 -7.59 2.22 -14.90
C TYR A 250 -7.80 2.80 -16.29
N VAL A 251 -8.13 1.93 -17.24
CA VAL A 251 -8.45 2.27 -18.63
C VAL A 251 -9.90 1.90 -18.90
N ASP A 252 -10.70 2.88 -19.33
CA ASP A 252 -12.10 2.61 -19.67
C ASP A 252 -12.25 1.88 -21.01
N SER A 253 -13.48 1.45 -21.33
CA SER A 253 -13.79 0.72 -22.57
C SER A 253 -13.52 1.51 -23.86
N ALA A 254 -13.38 2.83 -23.77
CA ALA A 254 -13.00 3.70 -24.88
C ALA A 254 -11.46 3.93 -24.96
N GLY A 255 -10.68 3.30 -24.07
CA GLY A 255 -9.23 3.39 -24.03
C GLY A 255 -8.70 4.62 -23.29
N ASN A 256 -9.54 5.35 -22.55
CA ASN A 256 -9.09 6.53 -21.81
C ASN A 256 -8.57 6.16 -20.43
N PHE A 257 -7.39 6.67 -20.08
CA PHE A 257 -6.84 6.56 -18.74
C PHE A 257 -7.61 7.48 -17.77
N LYS A 258 -7.91 6.92 -16.59
CA LYS A 258 -8.66 7.57 -15.52
C LYS A 258 -8.16 7.06 -14.17
N VAL A 259 -8.40 7.82 -13.11
CA VAL A 259 -8.27 7.33 -11.73
C VAL A 259 -9.66 7.14 -11.17
N PHE A 260 -9.98 5.92 -10.74
CA PHE A 260 -11.21 5.64 -10.03
C PHE A 260 -11.01 5.98 -8.55
N VAL A 261 -11.99 6.66 -7.96
CA VAL A 261 -12.02 7.04 -6.55
C VAL A 261 -13.23 6.33 -5.92
N PRO A 262 -13.00 5.23 -5.18
CA PRO A 262 -14.06 4.50 -4.51
C PRO A 262 -14.86 5.36 -3.51
N ALA A 263 -16.15 5.08 -3.39
CA ALA A 263 -17.03 5.77 -2.45
C ALA A 263 -16.71 5.40 -0.99
N LEU A 264 -17.00 6.31 -0.06
CA LEU A 264 -16.98 6.02 1.36
C LEU A 264 -18.04 4.96 1.70
N GLN A 265 -17.68 3.97 2.51
CA GLN A 265 -18.58 2.98 3.06
C GLN A 265 -18.57 3.02 4.59
N ARG A 266 -19.67 2.59 5.20
CA ARG A 266 -19.83 2.47 6.64
C ARG A 266 -20.35 1.09 6.99
N ASN A 267 -19.84 0.51 8.06
CA ASN A 267 -20.17 -0.85 8.48
C ASN A 267 -20.09 -1.83 7.30
N SER A 268 -19.02 -1.72 6.51
CA SER A 268 -18.82 -2.45 5.27
C SER A 268 -18.33 -3.88 5.55
N SER A 269 -18.65 -4.78 4.63
CA SER A 269 -18.26 -6.19 4.69
C SER A 269 -18.24 -6.78 3.29
N GLY A 270 -17.30 -7.68 3.02
CA GLY A 270 -17.06 -8.24 1.69
C GLY A 270 -16.45 -7.24 0.70
N THR A 271 -16.21 -7.71 -0.52
CA THR A 271 -15.61 -6.91 -1.58
C THR A 271 -16.57 -5.85 -2.13
N THR A 272 -16.02 -4.73 -2.58
CA THR A 272 -16.76 -3.63 -3.22
C THR A 272 -17.21 -3.96 -4.63
N TRP A 273 -16.63 -5.00 -5.24
CA TRP A 273 -16.78 -5.32 -6.67
C TRP A 273 -17.42 -6.69 -6.94
N GLY A 274 -17.54 -7.57 -5.95
CA GLY A 274 -18.10 -8.91 -6.13
C GLY A 274 -19.60 -8.92 -6.47
N SER A 275 -20.33 -7.88 -6.08
CA SER A 275 -21.77 -7.72 -6.35
C SER A 275 -22.09 -6.76 -7.52
N GLY A 276 -21.10 -6.45 -8.35
CA GLY A 276 -21.22 -5.50 -9.48
C GLY A 276 -20.20 -4.37 -9.43
N PRO A 277 -20.35 -3.32 -10.25
CA PRO A 277 -19.39 -2.21 -10.27
C PRO A 277 -19.25 -1.56 -8.90
N ALA A 278 -18.00 -1.38 -8.46
CA ALA A 278 -17.73 -0.68 -7.22
C ALA A 278 -18.31 0.75 -7.26
N PRO A 279 -18.97 1.22 -6.18
CA PRO A 279 -19.48 2.59 -6.13
C PRO A 279 -18.31 3.57 -6.03
N GLY A 280 -18.38 4.68 -6.76
CA GLY A 280 -17.33 5.70 -6.79
C GLY A 280 -17.46 6.63 -7.98
N SER A 281 -16.40 7.39 -8.23
CA SER A 281 -16.31 8.35 -9.35
C SER A 281 -14.98 8.23 -10.06
N SER A 282 -14.95 8.56 -11.35
CA SER A 282 -13.71 8.53 -12.14
C SER A 282 -13.25 9.94 -12.52
N ILE A 283 -11.99 10.24 -12.24
CA ILE A 283 -11.33 11.50 -12.62
C ILE A 283 -10.53 11.24 -13.91
N PRO A 284 -10.71 12.04 -14.97
CA PRO A 284 -9.93 11.87 -16.20
C PRO A 284 -8.45 12.15 -15.94
N ILE A 285 -7.56 11.40 -16.61
CA ILE A 285 -6.11 11.57 -16.41
C ILE A 285 -5.62 13.00 -16.73
N THR A 286 -6.34 13.73 -17.58
CA THR A 286 -6.05 15.13 -17.91
C THR A 286 -6.17 16.09 -16.72
N ASP A 287 -6.83 15.68 -15.64
CA ASP A 287 -6.97 16.45 -14.40
C ASP A 287 -5.86 16.13 -13.38
N PHE A 288 -4.90 15.29 -13.76
CA PHE A 288 -3.71 15.00 -12.98
C PHE A 288 -2.48 15.70 -13.57
N PHE A 289 -1.61 16.15 -12.68
CA PHE A 289 -0.21 16.37 -12.99
C PHE A 289 0.53 15.06 -12.77
N ILE A 290 1.13 14.51 -13.84
CA ILE A 290 1.95 13.30 -13.77
C ILE A 290 3.39 13.75 -13.53
N ALA A 291 3.77 13.79 -12.26
CA ALA A 291 5.09 14.22 -11.84
C ALA A 291 6.13 13.12 -12.09
N LYS A 292 7.31 13.55 -12.48
CA LYS A 292 8.52 12.74 -12.61
C LYS A 292 9.50 13.09 -11.50
N PRO A 293 10.43 12.18 -11.13
CA PRO A 293 11.46 12.48 -10.12
C PRO A 293 12.31 13.72 -10.40
N THR A 294 12.37 14.16 -11.66
CA THR A 294 13.07 15.38 -12.10
C THR A 294 12.28 16.67 -11.90
N ASP A 295 10.97 16.59 -11.64
CA ASP A 295 10.15 17.76 -11.37
C ASP A 295 10.46 18.33 -9.98
N SER A 296 10.62 19.66 -9.91
CA SER A 296 10.86 20.33 -8.64
C SER A 296 9.59 20.33 -7.77
N ALA A 297 9.77 20.40 -6.45
CA ALA A 297 8.66 20.60 -5.51
C ALA A 297 7.83 21.85 -5.88
N ALA A 298 8.46 22.94 -6.34
CA ALA A 298 7.78 24.14 -6.79
C ALA A 298 6.87 23.89 -8.02
N THR A 299 7.31 23.06 -8.97
CA THR A 299 6.51 22.65 -10.13
C THR A 299 5.28 21.86 -9.69
N ILE A 300 5.49 20.87 -8.80
CA ILE A 300 4.42 20.05 -8.24
C ILE A 300 3.42 20.93 -7.49
N ASN A 301 3.92 21.81 -6.63
CA ASN A 301 3.12 22.75 -5.84
C ASN A 301 2.30 23.69 -6.71
N LEU A 302 2.87 24.19 -7.82
CA LEU A 302 2.13 25.04 -8.75
C LEU A 302 0.96 24.27 -9.39
N ALA A 303 1.17 23.01 -9.79
CA ALA A 303 0.11 22.20 -10.37
C ALA A 303 -1.02 21.93 -9.36
N LEU A 304 -0.67 21.56 -8.13
CA LEU A 304 -1.63 21.39 -7.04
C LEU A 304 -2.38 22.69 -6.72
N ALA A 305 -1.68 23.83 -6.66
CA ALA A 305 -2.29 25.13 -6.43
C ALA A 305 -3.29 25.52 -7.53
N LEU A 306 -3.06 25.10 -8.77
CA LEU A 306 -3.95 25.27 -9.92
C LEU A 306 -5.11 24.24 -9.96
N GLY A 307 -5.25 23.40 -8.93
CA GLY A 307 -6.36 22.47 -8.78
C GLY A 307 -6.18 21.13 -9.49
N LYS A 308 -4.96 20.79 -9.92
CA LYS A 308 -4.67 19.42 -10.41
C LYS A 308 -4.59 18.44 -9.25
N ASN A 309 -4.98 17.21 -9.53
CA ASN A 309 -4.57 16.05 -8.75
C ASN A 309 -3.12 15.68 -9.10
N LEU A 310 -2.52 14.73 -8.38
CA LEU A 310 -1.11 14.37 -8.54
C LEU A 310 -0.95 12.87 -8.72
N ILE A 311 -0.19 12.48 -9.75
CA ILE A 311 0.39 11.15 -9.87
C ILE A 311 1.90 11.28 -9.72
N LEU A 312 2.48 10.56 -8.78
CA LEU A 312 3.93 10.44 -8.60
C LEU A 312 4.39 9.16 -9.30
N THR A 313 5.10 9.31 -10.42
CA THR A 313 5.67 8.17 -11.16
C THR A 313 6.85 7.53 -10.41
N PRO A 314 7.22 6.26 -10.71
CA PRO A 314 8.20 5.53 -9.92
C PRO A 314 9.59 6.20 -9.92
N GLY A 315 10.08 6.53 -8.72
CA GLY A 315 11.43 7.04 -8.48
C GLY A 315 11.59 7.78 -7.15
N ILE A 316 12.75 8.40 -6.95
CA ILE A 316 13.08 9.15 -5.73
C ILE A 316 13.03 10.65 -6.02
N TYR A 317 12.17 11.37 -5.30
CA TYR A 317 11.94 12.81 -5.40
C TYR A 317 12.74 13.52 -4.31
N SER A 318 13.72 14.31 -4.73
CA SER A 318 14.52 15.15 -3.84
C SER A 318 13.83 16.49 -3.62
N LEU A 319 13.30 16.71 -2.41
CA LEU A 319 12.42 17.85 -2.12
C LEU A 319 13.18 18.97 -1.41
N ALA A 320 13.33 20.11 -2.10
CA ALA A 320 13.90 21.33 -1.50
C ALA A 320 12.91 22.07 -0.58
N GLU A 321 11.62 21.78 -0.70
CA GLU A 321 10.52 22.31 0.09
C GLU A 321 9.38 21.26 0.16
N PRO A 322 8.44 21.37 1.11
CA PRO A 322 7.31 20.43 1.17
C PRO A 322 6.43 20.48 -0.09
N ILE A 323 5.80 19.35 -0.40
CA ILE A 323 4.62 19.33 -1.27
C ILE A 323 3.41 19.80 -0.46
N PHE A 324 2.67 20.80 -0.96
CA PHE A 324 1.50 21.37 -0.30
C PHE A 324 0.21 20.92 -0.98
N VAL A 325 -0.64 20.20 -0.24
CA VAL A 325 -1.98 19.82 -0.69
C VAL A 325 -2.99 20.74 -0.02
N LEU A 326 -3.55 21.68 -0.79
CA LEU A 326 -4.33 22.80 -0.26
C LEU A 326 -5.84 22.72 -0.55
N TRP A 327 -6.25 21.86 -1.47
CA TRP A 327 -7.64 21.80 -1.95
C TRP A 327 -8.35 20.54 -1.44
N PRO A 328 -9.65 20.63 -1.11
CA PRO A 328 -10.45 19.45 -0.78
C PRO A 328 -10.45 18.47 -1.96
N ASP A 329 -10.70 17.21 -1.67
CA ASP A 329 -10.82 16.14 -2.67
C ASP A 329 -9.59 15.84 -3.53
N THR A 330 -8.45 16.50 -3.28
CA THR A 330 -7.21 16.25 -4.01
C THR A 330 -6.77 14.79 -3.84
N VAL A 331 -6.53 14.11 -4.96
CA VAL A 331 -5.94 12.78 -5.02
C VAL A 331 -4.44 12.89 -5.30
N VAL A 332 -3.63 12.26 -4.46
CA VAL A 332 -2.20 12.04 -4.68
C VAL A 332 -1.95 10.53 -4.74
N LEU A 333 -1.67 10.02 -5.93
CA LEU A 333 -1.47 8.60 -6.20
C LEU A 333 0.01 8.32 -6.54
N GLY A 334 0.64 7.41 -5.82
CA GLY A 334 1.96 6.91 -6.13
C GLY A 334 1.92 5.66 -7.00
N LEU A 335 2.78 5.59 -8.02
CA LEU A 335 2.98 4.41 -8.85
C LEU A 335 4.35 3.80 -8.57
N GLY A 336 4.40 2.54 -8.14
CA GLY A 336 5.67 1.82 -7.95
C GLY A 336 6.53 2.40 -6.81
N PHE A 337 5.92 2.75 -5.68
CA PHE A 337 6.62 3.23 -4.47
C PHE A 337 7.48 4.48 -4.70
N PRO A 338 6.94 5.57 -5.29
CA PRO A 338 7.65 6.84 -5.33
C PRO A 338 8.04 7.26 -3.93
N THR A 339 9.29 7.71 -3.79
CA THR A 339 9.90 7.99 -2.50
C THR A 339 10.19 9.47 -2.39
N LEU A 340 9.62 10.15 -1.40
CA LEU A 340 9.78 11.58 -1.15
C LEU A 340 10.85 11.82 -0.08
N VAL A 341 11.93 12.52 -0.42
CA VAL A 341 13.07 12.77 0.47
C VAL A 341 13.28 14.27 0.70
N PRO A 342 12.97 14.81 1.90
CA PRO A 342 13.14 16.23 2.20
C PRO A 342 14.61 16.57 2.43
N GLN A 343 15.15 17.54 1.71
CA GLN A 343 16.59 17.82 1.72
C GLN A 343 17.03 18.85 2.76
N ARG A 344 16.09 19.63 3.32
CA ARG A 344 16.41 20.82 4.11
C ARG A 344 15.87 20.79 5.54
N GLY A 345 15.57 19.60 6.06
CA GLY A 345 14.91 19.44 7.37
C GLY A 345 13.47 19.96 7.39
N ASN A 346 12.85 20.05 6.21
CA ASN A 346 11.45 20.39 6.00
C ASN A 346 10.58 19.13 6.05
N ALA A 347 9.26 19.29 6.19
CA ALA A 347 8.35 18.20 5.89
C ALA A 347 8.44 17.80 4.41
N SER A 348 8.18 16.53 4.10
CA SER A 348 8.04 16.07 2.72
C SER A 348 6.71 16.53 2.14
N MET A 349 5.63 16.44 2.92
CA MET A 349 4.30 16.87 2.49
C MET A 349 3.50 17.44 3.66
N ILE A 350 2.72 18.48 3.35
CA ILE A 350 1.81 19.13 4.27
C ILE A 350 0.44 19.21 3.60
N VAL A 351 -0.56 18.62 4.25
CA VAL A 351 -1.97 18.70 3.84
C VAL A 351 -2.66 19.75 4.70
N ALA A 352 -3.33 20.70 4.05
CA ALA A 352 -4.08 21.76 4.73
C ALA A 352 -5.30 21.22 5.49
N ASN A 353 -5.98 22.10 6.23
CA ASN A 353 -7.26 21.80 6.88
C ASN A 353 -8.39 21.75 5.83
N VAL A 354 -8.41 20.67 5.04
CA VAL A 354 -9.41 20.41 4.00
C VAL A 354 -9.87 18.94 4.02
N PRO A 355 -11.17 18.67 3.73
CA PRO A 355 -11.70 17.32 3.74
C PRO A 355 -11.35 16.56 2.46
N GLY A 356 -11.57 15.25 2.49
CA GLY A 356 -11.58 14.43 1.28
C GLY A 356 -10.24 14.27 0.58
N VAL A 357 -9.09 14.65 1.16
CA VAL A 357 -7.81 14.35 0.49
C VAL A 357 -7.58 12.85 0.47
N LYS A 358 -7.04 12.29 -0.63
CA LYS A 358 -6.67 10.87 -0.72
C LYS A 358 -5.19 10.75 -1.07
N LEU A 359 -4.39 10.17 -0.18
CA LEU A 359 -2.98 9.85 -0.41
C LEU A 359 -2.84 8.33 -0.52
N SER A 360 -2.23 7.84 -1.60
CA SER A 360 -1.99 6.40 -1.78
C SER A 360 -0.59 6.07 -2.31
N GLY A 361 0.04 5.03 -1.75
CA GLY A 361 1.17 4.32 -2.37
C GLY A 361 2.49 5.09 -2.37
N ILE A 362 2.81 5.79 -1.28
CA ILE A 362 3.96 6.72 -1.21
C ILE A 362 4.89 6.33 -0.06
N ILE A 363 6.19 6.35 -0.32
CA ILE A 363 7.21 6.27 0.74
C ILE A 363 7.67 7.68 1.11
N PHE A 364 7.63 8.02 2.39
CA PHE A 364 8.25 9.19 2.98
C PHE A 364 9.57 8.78 3.64
N ASP A 365 10.69 9.08 2.99
CA ASP A 365 12.01 8.66 3.43
C ASP A 365 12.76 9.86 4.02
N ALA A 366 13.25 9.74 5.25
CA ALA A 366 13.88 10.84 5.95
C ALA A 366 15.16 11.29 5.25
N GLY A 367 15.31 12.60 5.07
CA GLY A 367 16.52 13.16 4.49
C GLY A 367 17.65 13.37 5.50
N PRO A 368 18.80 13.87 5.02
CA PRO A 368 20.03 13.96 5.82
C PRO A 368 19.94 14.95 6.99
N LEU A 369 19.00 15.90 6.94
CA LEU A 369 18.74 16.86 8.02
C LEU A 369 17.45 16.47 8.74
N ASN A 370 17.45 16.60 10.07
CA ASN A 370 16.30 16.25 10.89
C ASN A 370 15.06 17.06 10.47
N SER A 371 14.02 16.37 10.04
CA SER A 371 12.72 16.97 9.75
C SER A 371 11.85 16.92 11.01
N PRO A 372 11.22 18.03 11.45
CA PRO A 372 10.32 17.99 12.61
C PRO A 372 9.15 17.00 12.42
N VAL A 373 8.66 16.89 11.18
CA VAL A 373 7.63 15.93 10.75
C VAL A 373 7.89 15.55 9.30
N LEU A 374 7.62 14.32 8.85
CA LEU A 374 7.69 13.94 7.43
C LEU A 374 6.37 14.19 6.69
N LEU A 375 5.25 13.73 7.26
CA LEU A 375 3.90 13.97 6.76
C LEU A 375 3.04 14.63 7.83
N GLN A 376 2.49 15.81 7.51
CA GLN A 376 1.55 16.51 8.38
C GLN A 376 0.17 16.60 7.73
N MET A 377 -0.84 16.07 8.42
CA MET A 377 -2.24 16.06 7.98
C MET A 377 -3.04 17.04 8.82
N GLY A 378 -3.38 18.19 8.23
CA GLY A 378 -3.99 19.30 8.93
C GLY A 378 -2.97 20.21 9.61
N LEU A 379 -3.25 21.51 9.59
CA LEU A 379 -2.47 22.57 10.21
C LEU A 379 -3.04 22.95 11.58
N LEU A 380 -2.23 23.63 12.39
CA LEU A 380 -2.75 24.31 13.58
C LEU A 380 -3.61 25.53 13.19
N PRO A 381 -4.68 25.83 13.94
CA PRO A 381 -5.21 25.04 15.07
C PRO A 381 -5.88 23.73 14.61
N ILE A 382 -5.78 22.68 15.44
CA ILE A 382 -6.29 21.32 15.15
C ILE A 382 -7.84 21.28 15.12
N HIS A 383 -8.41 20.17 14.64
CA HIS A 383 -9.86 19.94 14.50
C HIS A 383 -10.58 20.83 13.47
N LEU A 384 -9.84 21.40 12.51
CA LEU A 384 -10.40 22.21 11.42
C LEU A 384 -10.45 21.43 10.11
N GLY A 385 -11.44 21.76 9.28
CA GLY A 385 -11.49 21.32 7.88
C GLY A 385 -11.72 19.83 7.66
N SER A 386 -12.29 19.11 8.62
CA SER A 386 -12.69 17.72 8.47
C SER A 386 -14.17 17.58 8.08
N ASN A 387 -14.52 16.48 7.42
CA ASN A 387 -15.91 16.12 7.12
C ASN A 387 -16.08 14.60 7.36
N PRO A 388 -16.93 14.14 8.31
CA PRO A 388 -17.11 12.72 8.55
C PRO A 388 -17.73 11.96 7.37
N ASN A 389 -18.42 12.65 6.45
CA ASN A 389 -18.99 12.05 5.23
C ASN A 389 -18.05 12.11 4.03
N ASP A 390 -16.93 12.81 4.17
CA ASP A 390 -15.86 12.82 3.19
C ASP A 390 -14.51 12.96 3.92
N PRO A 391 -14.11 11.91 4.66
CA PRO A 391 -12.89 11.93 5.43
C PRO A 391 -11.69 11.92 4.49
N THR A 392 -10.61 12.54 4.96
CA THR A 392 -9.30 12.36 4.35
C THR A 392 -8.82 10.93 4.59
N LEU A 393 -8.17 10.37 3.57
CA LEU A 393 -7.73 8.98 3.49
C LEU A 393 -6.23 8.92 3.24
N ILE A 394 -5.54 8.09 4.02
CA ILE A 394 -4.11 7.80 3.86
C ILE A 394 -3.97 6.28 3.77
N GLN A 395 -3.48 5.81 2.61
CA GLN A 395 -3.43 4.40 2.27
C GLN A 395 -2.07 4.01 1.71
N ASP A 396 -1.56 2.84 2.09
CA ASP A 396 -0.27 2.34 1.59
C ASP A 396 0.83 3.42 1.68
N VAL A 397 0.83 4.13 2.81
CA VAL A 397 1.78 5.20 3.08
C VAL A 397 2.78 4.72 4.10
N PHE A 398 4.05 4.76 3.69
CA PHE A 398 5.14 4.16 4.44
C PHE A 398 6.18 5.20 4.79
N PHE A 399 6.82 5.06 5.95
CA PHE A 399 7.87 5.95 6.42
C PHE A 399 9.13 5.17 6.68
N ARG A 400 10.27 5.74 6.29
CA ARG A 400 11.58 5.17 6.55
C ARG A 400 12.53 6.22 7.12
N ILE A 401 13.24 5.87 8.19
CA ILE A 401 14.24 6.73 8.82
C ILE A 401 15.53 5.94 8.99
N GLY A 402 16.48 6.13 8.07
CA GLY A 402 17.68 5.30 7.97
C GLY A 402 17.53 4.11 7.02
N GLY A 403 18.51 3.22 7.02
CA GLY A 403 18.49 1.96 6.27
C GLY A 403 18.99 2.11 4.82
N ALA A 404 18.30 2.90 4.01
CA ALA A 404 18.74 3.16 2.63
C ALA A 404 19.84 4.24 2.55
N THR A 405 19.71 5.26 3.39
CA THR A 405 20.63 6.40 3.53
C THR A 405 20.55 6.90 4.97
N ALA A 406 21.50 7.72 5.39
CA ALA A 406 21.37 8.44 6.66
C ALA A 406 20.14 9.37 6.61
N GLY A 407 19.27 9.26 7.61
CA GLY A 407 18.03 10.03 7.68
C GLY A 407 17.57 10.25 9.11
N LYS A 408 17.02 11.43 9.40
CA LYS A 408 16.50 11.79 10.74
C LYS A 408 15.15 12.49 10.63
N ALA A 409 14.22 12.16 11.52
CA ALA A 409 12.97 12.87 11.66
C ALA A 409 12.50 12.83 13.10
N THR A 410 11.97 13.92 13.65
CA THR A 410 11.42 13.90 15.01
C THR A 410 10.12 13.10 15.05
N ILE A 411 9.21 13.35 14.11
CA ILE A 411 7.95 12.63 13.96
C ILE A 411 7.79 12.17 12.51
N SER A 412 7.23 10.97 12.29
CA SER A 412 6.95 10.52 10.92
C SER A 412 5.61 11.06 10.43
N LEU A 413 4.54 10.80 11.19
CA LEU A 413 3.18 11.19 10.83
C LEU A 413 2.50 11.98 11.96
N VAL A 414 1.95 13.14 11.62
CA VAL A 414 1.03 13.88 12.49
C VAL A 414 -0.35 13.97 11.83
N VAL A 415 -1.40 13.53 12.54
CA VAL A 415 -2.79 13.58 12.11
C VAL A 415 -3.57 14.54 13.00
N ASN A 416 -3.71 15.79 12.54
CA ASN A 416 -4.46 16.85 13.22
C ASN A 416 -5.94 16.91 12.83
N SER A 417 -6.27 16.44 11.63
CA SER A 417 -7.64 16.45 11.11
C SER A 417 -8.48 15.33 11.73
N ASP A 418 -9.74 15.63 12.07
CA ASP A 418 -10.68 14.62 12.57
C ASP A 418 -11.15 13.68 11.46
N ASN A 419 -11.65 12.51 11.86
CA ASN A 419 -12.29 11.50 11.00
C ASN A 419 -11.36 10.90 9.93
N VAL A 420 -10.05 11.19 9.96
CA VAL A 420 -9.09 10.63 9.00
C VAL A 420 -9.13 9.11 9.08
N ILE A 421 -9.06 8.47 7.91
CA ILE A 421 -8.89 7.03 7.78
C ILE A 421 -7.41 6.77 7.46
N LEU A 422 -6.75 6.03 8.35
CA LEU A 422 -5.43 5.46 8.13
C LEU A 422 -5.62 3.99 7.75
N ASP A 423 -5.06 3.55 6.63
CA ASP A 423 -5.35 2.21 6.12
C ASP A 423 -4.13 1.59 5.42
N ASP A 424 -3.43 0.71 6.13
CA ASP A 424 -2.08 0.21 5.82
C ASP A 424 -1.01 1.31 5.92
N ILE A 425 -0.58 1.58 7.15
CA ILE A 425 0.52 2.51 7.44
C ILE A 425 1.67 1.72 8.04
N TRP A 426 2.87 1.88 7.48
CA TRP A 426 4.09 1.39 8.12
C TRP A 426 5.04 2.54 8.40
N ALA A 427 5.19 2.89 9.67
CA ALA A 427 6.17 3.87 10.11
C ALA A 427 7.37 3.13 10.72
N TRP A 428 8.53 3.20 10.07
CA TRP A 428 9.69 2.37 10.43
C TRP A 428 10.95 3.21 10.64
N ARG A 429 11.40 3.32 11.89
CA ARG A 429 12.77 3.71 12.17
C ARG A 429 13.67 2.51 11.89
N ALA A 430 14.61 2.65 10.97
CA ALA A 430 15.37 1.50 10.49
C ALA A 430 16.14 0.78 11.61
N ASP A 431 15.98 -0.53 11.72
CA ASP A 431 16.75 -1.41 12.61
C ASP A 431 17.99 -2.03 11.92
N HIS A 432 18.06 -1.94 10.58
CA HIS A 432 19.19 -2.44 9.80
C HIS A 432 19.45 -1.61 8.53
N GLY A 433 20.62 -1.82 7.93
CA GLY A 433 21.09 -1.12 6.73
C GLY A 433 22.06 0.02 7.04
N THR A 434 22.15 0.99 6.15
CA THR A 434 23.09 2.12 6.23
C THR A 434 22.54 3.23 7.14
N GLY A 435 23.41 3.82 7.96
CA GLY A 435 23.06 4.97 8.78
C GLY A 435 22.10 4.64 9.93
N VAL A 436 22.18 3.43 10.45
CA VAL A 436 21.34 2.94 11.55
C VAL A 436 22.12 2.86 12.85
N GLY A 437 21.51 3.37 13.92
CA GLY A 437 22.01 3.34 15.28
C GLY A 437 21.33 4.40 16.14
N TRP A 438 21.43 4.25 17.46
CA TRP A 438 20.72 5.08 18.43
C TRP A 438 20.92 6.60 18.24
N THR A 439 22.09 7.01 17.74
CA THR A 439 22.42 8.43 17.45
C THR A 439 22.42 8.79 15.96
N ASP A 440 22.24 7.80 15.09
CA ASP A 440 22.49 7.91 13.65
C ASP A 440 21.20 8.18 12.88
N ASN A 441 20.17 7.37 13.09
CA ASN A 441 18.82 7.57 12.54
C ASN A 441 17.82 7.94 13.64
N THR A 442 18.13 8.99 14.39
CA THR A 442 17.27 9.43 15.49
C THR A 442 15.85 9.72 15.02
N ALA A 443 14.88 9.07 15.65
CA ALA A 443 13.47 9.35 15.48
C ALA A 443 12.71 9.22 16.79
N ASP A 444 12.04 10.28 17.21
CA ASP A 444 11.45 10.36 18.55
C ASP A 444 10.15 9.56 18.61
N THR A 445 9.17 9.90 17.78
CA THR A 445 7.83 9.31 17.79
C THR A 445 7.38 8.94 16.38
N GLY A 446 6.74 7.79 16.21
CA GLY A 446 6.25 7.36 14.89
C GLY A 446 5.05 8.16 14.44
N VAL A 447 3.92 7.94 15.11
CA VAL A 447 2.63 8.48 14.72
C VAL A 447 1.98 9.25 15.87
N ILE A 448 1.54 10.48 15.60
CA ILE A 448 0.73 11.26 16.54
C ILE A 448 -0.64 11.52 15.93
N VAL A 449 -1.68 11.06 16.62
CA VAL A 449 -3.09 11.26 16.26
C VAL A 449 -3.73 12.27 17.21
N ASN A 450 -3.85 13.51 16.76
CA ASN A 450 -4.53 14.58 17.48
C ASN A 450 -6.03 14.68 17.12
N GLY A 451 -6.39 14.33 15.88
CA GLY A 451 -7.76 14.37 15.40
C GLY A 451 -8.70 13.40 16.14
N ASN A 452 -9.94 13.83 16.35
CA ASN A 452 -11.02 13.01 16.90
C ASN A 452 -11.54 12.03 15.85
N ASN A 453 -12.10 10.90 16.29
CA ASN A 453 -12.76 9.89 15.45
C ASN A 453 -11.90 9.35 14.30
N VAL A 454 -10.57 9.41 14.43
CA VAL A 454 -9.64 8.78 13.49
C VAL A 454 -9.82 7.27 13.56
N THR A 455 -9.90 6.63 12.41
CA THR A 455 -9.96 5.17 12.30
C THR A 455 -8.71 4.68 11.60
N ALA A 456 -8.01 3.74 12.22
CA ALA A 456 -6.83 3.11 11.68
C ALA A 456 -7.07 1.61 11.45
N TYR A 457 -6.62 1.14 10.29
CA TYR A 457 -6.57 -0.26 9.89
C TYR A 457 -5.13 -0.58 9.52
N GLY A 458 -4.55 -1.64 10.11
CA GLY A 458 -3.22 -2.06 9.67
C GLY A 458 -2.15 -1.03 10.04
N LEU A 459 -2.07 -0.65 11.32
CA LEU A 459 -1.04 0.28 11.78
C LEU A 459 0.20 -0.47 12.26
N PHE A 460 1.27 -0.39 11.48
CA PHE A 460 2.58 -0.96 11.79
C PHE A 460 3.52 0.19 12.17
N VAL A 461 4.04 0.22 13.40
CA VAL A 461 4.95 1.29 13.84
C VAL A 461 6.08 0.71 14.66
N GLU A 462 7.32 0.93 14.25
CA GLU A 462 8.46 0.19 14.76
C GLU A 462 9.69 1.05 15.06
N HIS A 463 10.33 0.71 16.17
CA HIS A 463 11.67 1.08 16.61
C HIS A 463 11.93 2.55 16.91
N TYR A 464 10.90 3.37 17.14
CA TYR A 464 11.10 4.77 17.52
C TYR A 464 11.71 4.88 18.92
N GLN A 465 12.44 5.97 19.18
CA GLN A 465 13.20 6.11 20.42
C GLN A 465 12.32 6.35 21.64
N LYS A 466 11.08 6.80 21.45
CA LYS A 466 10.10 7.06 22.51
C LYS A 466 8.78 6.34 22.22
N TYR A 467 7.67 7.09 22.18
CA TYR A 467 6.36 6.52 21.88
C TYR A 467 6.30 6.13 20.41
N GLU A 468 5.81 4.93 20.11
CA GLU A 468 5.64 4.50 18.72
C GLU A 468 4.40 5.21 18.17
N VAL A 469 3.29 5.15 18.93
CA VAL A 469 2.04 5.88 18.65
C VAL A 469 1.58 6.68 19.86
N VAL A 470 1.15 7.92 19.62
CA VAL A 470 0.42 8.75 20.59
C VAL A 470 -0.97 9.10 20.04
N CYS A 471 -2.02 8.72 20.77
CA CYS A 471 -3.41 9.05 20.47
C CYS A 471 -3.94 10.09 21.47
N ASN A 472 -4.10 11.32 21.01
CA ASN A 472 -4.61 12.45 21.79
C ASN A 472 -6.10 12.75 21.50
N GLY A 473 -6.63 12.29 20.36
CA GLY A 473 -8.01 12.52 19.94
C GLY A 473 -9.04 11.60 20.62
N ASN A 474 -10.25 12.10 20.83
CA ASN A 474 -11.37 11.32 21.34
C ASN A 474 -12.05 10.50 20.24
N GLY A 475 -12.58 9.32 20.60
CA GLY A 475 -13.38 8.49 19.70
C GLY A 475 -12.56 7.68 18.68
N GLY A 476 -11.23 7.63 18.84
CA GLY A 476 -10.35 6.87 17.96
C GLY A 476 -10.67 5.38 17.96
N THR A 477 -10.49 4.74 16.79
CA THR A 477 -10.63 3.29 16.61
C THR A 477 -9.41 2.74 15.90
N GLU A 478 -8.73 1.78 16.52
CA GLU A 478 -7.57 1.06 16.00
C GLU A 478 -7.96 -0.40 15.73
N ILE A 479 -7.82 -0.86 14.49
CA ILE A 479 -8.09 -2.23 14.07
C ILE A 479 -6.83 -2.80 13.44
N PHE A 480 -6.21 -3.73 14.16
CA PHE A 480 -4.86 -4.24 13.93
C PHE A 480 -3.77 -3.20 14.18
N PHE A 481 -2.98 -3.45 15.22
CA PHE A 481 -1.72 -2.74 15.47
C PHE A 481 -0.59 -3.76 15.60
N GLN A 482 0.54 -3.47 14.98
CA GLN A 482 1.79 -4.22 15.16
C GLN A 482 2.92 -3.24 15.48
N ASN A 483 3.77 -3.63 16.42
CA ASN A 483 4.94 -2.87 16.81
C ASN A 483 6.09 -3.80 17.22
N GLU A 484 7.30 -3.32 16.97
CA GLU A 484 8.50 -3.73 17.68
C GLU A 484 9.18 -2.52 18.33
N MET A 485 9.58 -2.66 19.60
CA MET A 485 10.36 -1.65 20.30
C MET A 485 11.77 -1.52 19.69
N PRO A 486 12.49 -0.39 19.87
CA PRO A 486 13.86 -0.25 19.35
C PRO A 486 14.78 -1.31 19.94
N TYR A 487 15.61 -1.93 19.10
CA TYR A 487 16.56 -2.95 19.55
C TYR A 487 17.82 -2.36 20.21
N ASP A 488 18.11 -1.12 19.84
CA ASP A 488 19.36 -0.42 20.05
C ASP A 488 19.42 0.66 21.17
N PRO A 489 18.49 0.74 22.14
CA PRO A 489 18.73 1.62 23.28
C PRO A 489 20.01 1.20 24.03
N PRO A 490 20.93 2.12 24.34
CA PRO A 490 22.26 1.77 24.84
C PRO A 490 22.29 1.43 26.33
N SER A 491 21.21 1.72 27.06
CA SER A 491 21.02 1.39 28.48
C SER A 491 19.58 1.67 28.90
N GLN A 492 19.14 1.11 30.03
CA GLN A 492 17.85 1.46 30.63
C GLN A 492 17.73 2.98 30.87
N ALA A 493 18.79 3.62 31.40
CA ALA A 493 18.76 5.06 31.70
C ALA A 493 18.59 5.95 30.46
N ALA A 494 19.07 5.50 29.30
CA ALA A 494 18.88 6.20 28.03
C ALA A 494 17.45 6.04 27.48
N TRP A 495 16.69 5.07 28.00
CA TRP A 495 15.38 4.66 27.53
C TRP A 495 14.40 4.48 28.70
N THR A 496 14.30 5.52 29.51
CA THR A 496 13.33 5.64 30.62
C THR A 496 12.42 6.83 30.30
N GLU A 497 11.10 6.63 30.38
CA GLU A 497 10.12 7.68 30.08
C GLU A 497 10.05 8.74 31.18
N ALA A 498 9.96 8.26 32.43
CA ALA A 498 9.91 9.08 33.63
C ALA A 498 10.51 8.30 34.81
N PRO A 499 10.84 8.95 35.94
CA PRO A 499 11.31 8.24 37.13
C PRO A 499 10.35 7.09 37.53
N GLY A 500 10.83 5.86 37.45
CA GLY A 500 10.07 4.65 37.76
C GLY A 500 9.24 4.06 36.60
N VAL A 501 9.43 4.56 35.37
CA VAL A 501 8.80 4.01 34.15
C VAL A 501 9.89 3.53 33.19
N ASP A 502 10.10 2.22 33.14
CA ASP A 502 11.10 1.59 32.27
C ASP A 502 10.58 1.53 30.83
N GLY A 503 11.27 2.22 29.92
CA GLY A 503 10.87 2.29 28.51
C GLY A 503 9.72 3.25 28.22
N TRP A 504 9.34 3.28 26.95
CA TRP A 504 8.22 4.06 26.44
C TRP A 504 7.15 3.10 25.91
N ALA A 505 5.88 3.49 26.00
CA ALA A 505 4.79 2.64 25.51
C ALA A 505 4.75 2.61 23.98
N ALA A 506 4.47 1.44 23.39
CA ALA A 506 4.21 1.33 21.96
C ALA A 506 2.97 2.14 21.55
N PHE A 507 1.90 2.13 22.36
CA PHE A 507 0.68 2.87 22.04
C PHE A 507 0.20 3.64 23.27
N LYS A 508 0.34 4.97 23.24
CA LYS A 508 -0.10 5.85 24.33
C LYS A 508 -1.44 6.51 23.98
N VAL A 509 -2.50 6.13 24.68
CA VAL A 509 -3.75 6.91 24.71
C VAL A 509 -3.63 8.00 25.77
N ALA A 510 -3.88 9.25 25.40
CA ALA A 510 -3.72 10.40 26.30
C ALA A 510 -4.76 10.42 27.44
N ASN A 511 -4.39 10.99 28.58
CA ASN A 511 -5.18 10.91 29.82
C ASN A 511 -6.53 11.65 29.74
N ASN A 512 -6.67 12.58 28.78
CA ASN A 512 -7.89 13.32 28.50
C ASN A 512 -8.81 12.64 27.49
N VAL A 513 -8.40 11.49 26.91
CA VAL A 513 -9.25 10.69 26.02
C VAL A 513 -10.26 9.93 26.86
N THR A 514 -11.53 10.10 26.52
CA THR A 514 -12.67 9.49 27.20
C THR A 514 -13.20 8.25 26.49
N ILE A 515 -12.94 8.12 25.17
CA ILE A 515 -13.38 7.01 24.34
C ILE A 515 -12.24 6.65 23.39
N PHE A 516 -11.82 5.38 23.43
CA PHE A 516 -10.90 4.77 22.48
C PHE A 516 -11.29 3.28 22.32
N LYS A 517 -11.14 2.73 21.11
CA LYS A 517 -11.34 1.31 20.83
C LYS A 517 -10.12 0.74 20.13
N GLY A 518 -9.61 -0.38 20.61
CA GLY A 518 -8.49 -1.11 20.00
C GLY A 518 -8.83 -2.58 19.81
N TYR A 519 -8.45 -3.13 18.67
CA TYR A 519 -8.70 -4.53 18.30
C TYR A 519 -7.43 -5.16 17.71
N GLY A 520 -6.99 -6.29 18.27
CA GLY A 520 -5.82 -7.03 17.78
C GLY A 520 -4.54 -6.19 17.76
N MET A 521 -4.03 -5.82 18.93
CA MET A 521 -2.87 -4.94 19.07
C MET A 521 -1.68 -5.71 19.66
N GLY A 522 -0.60 -5.85 18.91
CA GLY A 522 0.64 -6.53 19.31
C GLY A 522 1.81 -5.56 19.43
N SER A 523 2.66 -5.77 20.44
CA SER A 523 3.94 -5.10 20.60
C SER A 523 4.98 -6.13 21.04
N TYR A 524 6.11 -6.16 20.34
CA TYR A 524 7.20 -7.10 20.56
C TYR A 524 8.46 -6.35 20.98
N SER A 525 9.35 -7.03 21.70
CA SER A 525 10.64 -6.47 22.04
C SER A 525 11.74 -7.49 21.82
N PHE A 526 12.82 -7.02 21.18
CA PHE A 526 14.07 -7.74 20.98
C PHE A 526 15.27 -6.83 21.31
N PHE A 527 15.43 -6.48 22.59
CA PHE A 527 16.59 -5.71 23.03
C PHE A 527 17.86 -6.55 22.90
N ASN A 528 18.78 -6.12 22.03
CA ASN A 528 20.04 -6.84 21.77
C ASN A 528 21.30 -6.00 22.05
N GLN A 529 21.16 -4.73 22.46
CA GLN A 529 22.27 -3.81 22.75
C GLN A 529 22.40 -3.32 24.21
N GLY A 530 21.72 -3.92 25.19
CA GLY A 530 22.05 -3.70 26.62
C GLY A 530 20.96 -3.11 27.52
N VAL A 531 19.70 -3.07 27.10
CA VAL A 531 18.57 -2.95 28.03
C VAL A 531 18.33 -4.32 28.69
N THR A 532 18.19 -4.37 30.02
CA THR A 532 17.99 -5.60 30.80
C THR A 532 16.69 -5.58 31.58
#